data_AF-A0A523ZCL4-F1
#
_entry.id   AF-A0A523ZCL4-F1
#
_cell.length_a   1.000
_cell.length_b   1.000
_cell.length_c   1.000
_cell.angle_alpha   90.00
_cell.angle_beta   90.00
_cell.angle_gamma   90.00
#
_symmetry.space_group_name_H-M   'P 1'
#
loop_
_entity.id
_entity.type
_entity.pdbx_description
1 polymer ?
#
loop_
_entity_poly.entity_id
_entity_poly.type
_entity_poly.pdbx_seq_one_letter_code
_entity_poly.pdbx_strand_id
1 'polypeptide(L)'
;MDIGSILAGLALTLLTVAFVALPLIQHRGKDVTETERLSSELQAGRDRVLNSLQELEMDFNTGKILEEDYRSQRQVLMKEGAGILRRIDDLKAGGHVRFEGREIDDEIEAAIKQIRGEREDRNGGFCPSCGSEVKADDLFCIRCGNTLSDVEGQA
;
A
#
# COMPACT_ATOMS: atom_id res chain seq x y z
N MET A 1 -51.55 -23.32 -19.35
CA MET A 1 -50.50 -22.49 -18.72
C MET A 1 -51.00 -21.06 -18.74
N ASP A 2 -51.13 -20.43 -17.58
CA ASP A 2 -51.61 -19.05 -17.51
C ASP A 2 -50.64 -18.12 -18.22
N ILE A 3 -51.16 -17.18 -19.01
CA ILE A 3 -50.37 -16.22 -19.78
C ILE A 3 -49.33 -15.50 -18.90
N GLY A 4 -49.65 -15.26 -17.62
CA GLY A 4 -48.73 -14.67 -16.65
C GLY A 4 -47.47 -15.50 -16.40
N SER A 5 -47.58 -16.83 -16.37
CA SER A 5 -46.42 -17.71 -16.14
C SER A 5 -45.45 -17.71 -17.34
N ILE A 6 -45.99 -17.60 -18.55
CA ILE A 6 -45.21 -17.52 -19.79
C ILE A 6 -44.46 -16.18 -19.86
N LEU A 7 -45.14 -15.07 -19.55
CA LEU A 7 -44.52 -13.74 -19.55
C LEU A 7 -43.43 -13.60 -18.49
N ALA A 8 -43.66 -14.14 -17.28
CA ALA A 8 -42.68 -14.12 -16.20
C ALA A 8 -41.42 -14.92 -16.56
N GLY A 9 -41.58 -16.11 -17.14
CA GLY A 9 -40.46 -16.93 -17.60
C GLY A 9 -39.64 -16.22 -18.69
N LEU A 10 -40.31 -15.62 -19.67
CA LEU A 10 -39.64 -14.92 -20.77
C LEU A 10 -38.87 -13.68 -20.26
N ALA A 11 -39.46 -12.90 -19.36
CA ALA A 11 -38.81 -11.74 -18.76
C ALA A 11 -37.55 -12.12 -17.97
N LEU A 12 -37.61 -13.18 -17.16
CA LEU A 12 -36.47 -13.70 -16.41
C LEU A 12 -35.35 -14.15 -17.36
N THR A 13 -35.71 -14.86 -18.43
CA THR A 13 -34.76 -15.37 -19.42
C THR A 13 -34.08 -14.22 -20.18
N LEU A 14 -34.83 -13.19 -20.57
CA LEU A 14 -34.24 -12.00 -21.20
C LEU A 14 -33.29 -11.26 -20.26
N LEU A 15 -33.66 -11.13 -18.98
CA LEU A 15 -32.84 -10.44 -17.99
C LEU A 15 -31.53 -11.19 -17.72
N THR A 16 -31.56 -12.51 -17.61
CA THR A 16 -30.35 -13.33 -17.44
C THR A 16 -29.47 -13.27 -18.69
N VAL A 17 -30.06 -13.39 -19.89
CA VAL A 17 -29.33 -13.26 -21.15
C VAL A 17 -28.71 -11.87 -21.27
N ALA A 18 -29.43 -10.80 -20.92
CA ALA A 18 -28.90 -9.44 -20.95
C ALA A 18 -27.76 -9.25 -19.94
N PHE A 19 -27.91 -9.77 -18.72
CA PHE A 19 -26.87 -9.69 -17.68
C PHE A 19 -25.58 -10.41 -18.10
N VAL A 20 -25.71 -11.56 -18.79
CA VAL A 20 -24.55 -12.31 -19.32
C VAL A 20 -24.01 -11.69 -20.60
N ALA A 21 -24.84 -11.13 -21.48
CA ALA A 21 -24.41 -10.50 -22.72
C ALA A 21 -23.78 -9.12 -22.51
N LEU A 22 -24.17 -8.40 -21.45
CA LEU A 22 -23.60 -7.09 -21.08
C LEU A 22 -22.07 -7.11 -20.99
N PRO A 23 -21.42 -8.01 -20.23
CA PRO A 23 -19.97 -8.06 -20.16
C PRO A 23 -19.36 -8.44 -21.51
N LEU A 24 -19.98 -9.30 -22.33
CA LEU A 24 -19.42 -9.66 -23.64
C LEU A 24 -19.47 -8.52 -24.66
N ILE A 25 -20.50 -7.66 -24.62
CA ILE A 25 -20.62 -6.50 -25.51
C ILE A 25 -19.76 -5.33 -25.00
N GLN A 26 -19.62 -5.21 -23.67
CA GLN A 26 -18.69 -4.26 -23.03
C GLN A 26 -17.23 -4.75 -23.06
N HIS A 27 -16.97 -6.01 -23.42
CA HIS A 27 -15.67 -6.51 -23.86
C HIS A 27 -15.33 -6.06 -25.30
N ARG A 28 -15.68 -4.82 -25.66
CA ARG A 28 -14.89 -4.07 -26.64
C ARG A 28 -13.52 -3.94 -25.96
N GLY A 29 -12.61 -4.84 -26.32
CA GLY A 29 -11.44 -5.27 -25.56
C GLY A 29 -10.96 -4.25 -24.53
N LYS A 30 -10.83 -4.70 -23.27
CA LYS A 30 -9.57 -4.39 -22.59
C LYS A 30 -8.50 -4.95 -23.52
N ASP A 31 -8.04 -4.14 -24.48
CA ASP A 31 -6.76 -4.36 -25.12
C ASP A 31 -5.84 -4.65 -23.96
N VAL A 32 -5.34 -5.88 -23.86
CA VAL A 32 -4.36 -6.26 -22.85
C VAL A 32 -3.31 -5.18 -22.94
N THR A 33 -3.37 -4.24 -22.01
CA THR A 33 -2.75 -2.95 -22.22
C THR A 33 -1.25 -3.25 -22.27
N GLU A 34 -0.49 -2.50 -23.06
CA GLU A 34 0.95 -2.72 -23.14
C GLU A 34 1.59 -2.84 -21.74
N THR A 35 1.06 -2.08 -20.78
CA THR A 35 1.36 -2.17 -19.35
C THR A 35 1.08 -3.53 -18.71
N GLU A 36 -0.04 -4.18 -19.01
CA GLU A 36 -0.43 -5.49 -18.47
C GLU A 36 0.44 -6.62 -19.05
N ARG A 37 0.81 -6.53 -20.34
CA ARG A 37 1.79 -7.44 -20.97
C ARG A 37 3.17 -7.29 -20.34
N LEU A 38 3.67 -6.05 -20.24
CA LEU A 38 4.95 -5.75 -19.59
C LEU A 38 4.98 -6.23 -18.13
N SER A 39 3.88 -6.05 -17.40
CA SER A 39 3.77 -6.54 -16.02
C SER A 39 3.83 -8.07 -15.94
N SER A 40 3.16 -8.78 -16.85
CA SER A 40 3.17 -10.25 -16.93
C SER A 40 4.57 -10.77 -17.27
N GLU A 41 5.26 -10.13 -18.20
CA GLU A 41 6.62 -10.50 -18.59
C GLU A 41 7.62 -10.34 -17.42
N LEU A 42 7.54 -9.22 -16.69
CA LEU A 42 8.40 -8.98 -15.54
C LEU A 42 8.09 -9.92 -14.38
N GLN A 43 6.83 -10.23 -14.13
CA GLN A 43 6.42 -11.22 -13.13
C GLN A 43 6.98 -12.60 -13.48
N ALA A 44 6.86 -13.02 -14.73
CA ALA A 44 7.45 -14.27 -15.20
C ALA A 44 8.99 -14.27 -15.08
N GLY A 45 9.64 -13.12 -15.30
CA GLY A 45 11.07 -12.95 -15.07
C GLY A 45 11.47 -13.16 -13.61
N ARG A 46 10.71 -12.58 -12.67
CA ARG A 46 10.92 -12.77 -11.22
C ARG A 46 10.82 -14.25 -10.86
N ASP A 47 9.76 -14.92 -11.30
CA ASP A 47 9.51 -16.31 -10.94
C ASP A 47 10.60 -17.24 -11.50
N ARG A 48 11.16 -16.94 -12.68
CA ARG A 48 12.33 -17.64 -13.21
C ARG A 48 13.55 -17.50 -12.31
N VAL A 49 13.92 -16.28 -11.91
CA VAL A 49 15.08 -16.06 -11.04
C VAL A 49 14.91 -16.74 -9.68
N LEU A 50 13.70 -16.70 -9.11
CA LEU A 50 13.40 -17.38 -7.85
C LEU A 50 13.56 -18.90 -7.97
N ASN A 51 13.04 -19.49 -9.04
CA ASN A 51 13.22 -20.93 -9.28
C ASN A 51 14.69 -21.30 -9.47
N SER A 52 15.46 -20.50 -10.22
CA SER A 52 16.90 -20.74 -10.39
C SER A 52 17.69 -20.60 -9.08
N LEU A 53 17.33 -19.64 -8.21
CA LEU A 53 17.93 -19.52 -6.87
C LEU A 53 17.60 -20.74 -6.01
N GLN A 54 16.34 -21.21 -6.06
CA GLN A 54 15.90 -22.38 -5.31
C GLN A 54 16.63 -23.65 -5.77
N GLU A 55 16.77 -23.85 -7.07
CA GLU A 55 17.54 -24.98 -7.63
C GLU A 55 19.01 -24.91 -7.20
N LEU A 56 19.62 -23.73 -7.27
CA LEU A 56 21.01 -23.52 -6.85
C LEU A 56 21.22 -23.84 -5.36
N GLU A 57 20.30 -23.40 -4.50
CA GLU A 57 20.34 -23.73 -3.06
C GLU A 57 20.14 -25.22 -2.81
N MET A 58 19.27 -25.89 -3.57
CA MET A 58 19.08 -27.33 -3.47
C MET A 58 20.33 -28.10 -3.90
N ASP A 59 21.00 -27.70 -4.97
CA ASP A 59 22.23 -28.32 -5.43
C ASP A 59 23.39 -28.12 -4.44
N PHE A 60 23.48 -26.96 -3.80
CA PHE A 60 24.44 -26.72 -2.71
C PHE A 60 24.13 -27.57 -1.47
N ASN A 61 22.88 -27.60 -1.02
CA ASN A 61 22.46 -28.39 0.14
C ASN A 61 22.64 -29.90 -0.07
N THR A 62 22.56 -30.37 -1.32
CA THR A 62 22.83 -31.77 -1.68
C THR A 62 24.31 -32.06 -1.91
N GLY A 63 25.18 -31.05 -1.80
CA GLY A 63 26.63 -31.18 -1.96
C GLY A 63 27.10 -31.40 -3.39
N LYS A 64 26.27 -31.09 -4.40
CA LYS A 64 26.64 -31.24 -5.82
C LYS A 64 27.59 -30.16 -6.31
N ILE A 65 27.62 -29.00 -5.65
CA ILE A 65 28.41 -27.83 -6.06
C ILE A 65 29.26 -27.31 -4.90
N LEU A 66 30.40 -26.70 -5.22
CA LEU A 66 31.31 -26.13 -4.25
C LEU A 66 30.79 -24.77 -3.74
N GLU A 67 31.21 -24.38 -2.53
CA GLU A 67 30.85 -23.11 -1.89
C GLU A 67 31.22 -21.88 -2.76
N GLU A 68 32.36 -21.92 -3.44
CA GLU A 68 32.81 -20.81 -4.30
C GLU A 68 31.88 -20.61 -5.51
N ASP A 69 31.52 -21.71 -6.18
CA ASP A 69 30.59 -21.72 -7.31
C ASP A 69 29.18 -21.30 -6.90
N TYR A 70 28.73 -21.78 -5.73
CA TYR A 70 27.45 -21.37 -5.15
C TYR A 70 27.41 -19.86 -4.90
N ARG A 71 28.44 -19.30 -4.25
CA ARG A 71 28.48 -17.87 -3.93
C ARG A 71 28.50 -17.00 -5.17
N SER A 72 29.31 -17.35 -6.17
CA SER A 72 29.41 -16.59 -7.41
C SER A 72 28.08 -16.59 -8.18
N GLN A 73 27.47 -17.76 -8.38
CA GLN A 73 26.19 -17.88 -9.08
C GLN A 73 25.04 -17.21 -8.34
N ARG A 74 24.98 -17.36 -7.01
CA ARG A 74 23.96 -16.70 -6.17
C ARG A 74 24.04 -15.18 -6.27
N GLN A 75 25.24 -14.61 -6.28
CA GLN A 75 25.41 -13.16 -6.43
C GLN A 75 24.90 -12.66 -7.79
N VAL A 76 25.15 -13.41 -8.87
CA VAL A 76 24.66 -13.07 -10.21
C VAL A 76 23.13 -13.07 -10.24
N LEU A 77 22.50 -14.16 -9.77
CA LEU A 77 21.04 -14.29 -9.73
C LEU A 77 20.39 -13.24 -8.83
N MET A 78 20.98 -12.93 -7.67
CA MET A 78 20.48 -11.89 -6.78
C MET A 78 20.51 -10.51 -7.43
N LYS A 79 21.59 -10.20 -8.18
CA LYS A 79 21.70 -8.93 -8.91
C LYS A 79 20.67 -8.83 -10.03
N GLU A 80 20.43 -9.92 -10.75
CA GLU A 80 19.39 -9.99 -11.78
C GLU A 80 17.99 -9.80 -11.18
N GLY A 81 17.66 -10.56 -10.11
CA GLY A 81 16.38 -10.48 -9.42
C GLY A 81 16.10 -9.08 -8.86
N ALA A 82 17.10 -8.43 -8.25
CA ALA A 82 16.98 -7.05 -7.79
C ALA A 82 16.68 -6.07 -8.93
N GLY A 83 17.27 -6.28 -10.11
CA GLY A 83 17.00 -5.49 -11.31
C GLY A 83 15.57 -5.65 -11.82
N ILE A 84 15.02 -6.87 -11.80
CA ILE A 84 13.63 -7.15 -12.21
C ILE A 84 12.65 -6.53 -11.21
N LEU A 85 12.87 -6.71 -9.91
CA LEU A 85 12.01 -6.14 -8.87
C LEU A 85 11.93 -4.62 -8.96
N ARG A 86 13.05 -3.94 -9.22
CA ARG A 86 13.07 -2.49 -9.42
C ARG A 86 12.19 -2.06 -10.60
N ARG A 87 12.23 -2.77 -11.72
CA ARG A 87 11.37 -2.47 -12.90
C ARG A 87 9.89 -2.70 -12.59
N ILE A 88 9.57 -3.71 -11.77
CA ILE A 88 8.20 -3.96 -11.31
C ILE A 88 7.73 -2.80 -10.43
N ASP A 89 8.59 -2.33 -9.51
CA ASP A 89 8.27 -1.20 -8.64
C ASP A 89 8.09 0.09 -9.45
N ASP A 90 8.93 0.35 -10.46
CA ASP A 90 8.79 1.51 -11.35
C ASP A 90 7.47 1.46 -12.15
N LEU A 91 7.09 0.28 -12.67
CA LEU A 91 5.81 0.11 -13.37
C LEU A 91 4.60 0.23 -12.43
N LYS A 92 4.70 -0.28 -11.21
CA LYS A 92 3.66 -0.09 -10.19
C LYS A 92 3.58 1.36 -9.73
N ALA A 93 4.71 2.06 -9.60
CA ALA A 93 4.76 3.48 -9.31
C ALA A 93 4.02 4.31 -10.37
N GLY A 94 4.17 3.97 -11.66
CA GLY A 94 3.41 4.58 -12.76
C GLY A 94 1.97 4.06 -12.91
N GLY A 95 1.71 2.84 -12.42
CA GLY A 95 0.43 2.12 -12.47
C GLY A 95 -0.40 2.23 -11.19
N HIS A 96 0.06 2.95 -10.17
CA HIS A 96 -0.78 3.51 -9.12
C HIS A 96 -1.67 4.54 -9.80
N VAL A 97 -2.71 4.00 -10.41
CA VAL A 97 -3.95 4.67 -10.66
C VAL A 97 -4.26 5.46 -9.39
N ARG A 98 -4.09 6.78 -9.52
CA ARG A 98 -4.66 7.84 -8.70
C ARG A 98 -6.17 7.64 -8.63
N PHE A 99 -6.63 6.61 -7.95
CA PHE A 99 -8.02 6.44 -7.56
C PHE A 99 -8.04 6.32 -6.04
N GLU A 100 -8.83 7.22 -5.46
CA GLU A 100 -9.08 7.49 -4.04
C GLU A 100 -7.93 8.06 -3.21
N GLY A 101 -6.67 8.01 -3.65
CA GLY A 101 -5.58 8.60 -2.87
C GLY A 101 -5.62 10.14 -2.74
N ARG A 102 -6.13 10.88 -3.75
CA ARG A 102 -6.04 12.36 -3.70
C ARG A 102 -7.11 12.99 -2.79
N GLU A 103 -8.32 12.45 -2.79
CA GLU A 103 -9.41 12.93 -1.92
C GLU A 103 -9.17 12.50 -0.46
N ILE A 104 -8.63 11.28 -0.27
CA ILE A 104 -8.19 10.79 1.05
C ILE A 104 -6.95 11.54 1.54
N ASP A 105 -5.95 11.81 0.70
CA ASP A 105 -4.75 12.58 1.10
C ASP A 105 -5.14 14.02 1.44
N ASP A 106 -6.01 14.67 0.65
CA ASP A 106 -6.52 16.02 0.93
C ASP A 106 -7.34 16.05 2.24
N GLU A 107 -8.16 15.02 2.49
CA GLU A 107 -8.94 14.85 3.73
C GLU A 107 -8.03 14.59 4.96
N ILE A 108 -7.00 13.75 4.81
CA ILE A 108 -6.00 13.49 5.84
C ILE A 108 -5.20 14.76 6.13
N GLU A 109 -4.75 15.49 5.12
CA GLU A 109 -4.03 16.76 5.30
C GLU A 109 -4.91 17.82 5.97
N ALA A 110 -6.19 17.92 5.60
CA ALA A 110 -7.16 18.79 6.25
C ALA A 110 -7.37 18.41 7.72
N ALA A 111 -7.54 17.12 8.02
CA ALA A 111 -7.69 16.61 9.38
C ALA A 111 -6.44 16.86 10.24
N ILE A 112 -5.23 16.65 9.68
CA ILE A 112 -3.97 16.95 10.36
C ILE A 112 -3.84 18.45 10.65
N LYS A 113 -4.23 19.32 9.72
CA LYS A 113 -4.20 20.77 9.90
C LYS A 113 -5.15 21.23 11.01
N GLN A 114 -6.35 20.67 11.07
CA GLN A 114 -7.30 20.95 12.14
C GLN A 114 -6.76 20.52 13.51
N ILE A 115 -6.21 19.31 13.61
CA ILE A 115 -5.61 18.80 14.85
C ILE A 115 -4.38 19.63 15.26
N ARG A 116 -3.58 20.13 14.31
CA ARG A 116 -2.43 21.00 14.60
C ARG A 116 -2.87 22.38 15.09
N GLY A 117 -3.88 22.98 14.47
CA GLY A 117 -4.46 24.24 14.94
C GLY A 117 -4.98 24.13 16.38
N GLU A 118 -5.78 23.10 16.67
CA GLU A 118 -6.27 22.84 18.04
C GLU A 118 -5.17 22.54 19.06
N ARG A 119 -3.98 22.09 18.61
CA ARG A 119 -2.81 21.87 19.49
C ARG A 119 -2.00 23.15 19.70
N GLU A 120 -1.90 24.02 18.71
CA GLU A 120 -1.23 25.33 18.83
C GLU A 120 -2.00 26.25 19.80
N ASP A 121 -3.32 26.18 19.81
CA ASP A 121 -4.16 26.94 20.74
C ASP A 121 -4.01 26.52 22.22
N ARG A 122 -3.40 25.35 22.48
CA ARG A 122 -3.12 24.83 23.83
C ARG A 122 -1.70 25.14 24.31
N ASN A 123 -1.09 26.21 23.84
CA ASN A 123 0.23 26.60 24.32
C ASN A 123 0.13 27.13 25.76
N GLY A 124 0.62 26.35 26.74
CA GLY A 124 0.60 26.66 28.17
C GLY A 124 1.82 27.44 28.65
N GLY A 125 2.66 27.91 27.73
CA GLY A 125 3.88 28.67 28.03
C GLY A 125 5.09 27.76 28.29
N PHE A 126 5.96 28.17 29.21
CA PHE A 126 7.21 27.47 29.53
C PHE A 126 7.25 27.05 31.00
N CYS A 127 7.78 25.85 31.26
CA CYS A 127 8.02 25.36 32.61
C CYS A 127 9.02 26.27 33.35
N PRO A 128 8.69 26.75 34.57
CA PRO A 128 9.57 27.65 35.33
C PRO A 128 10.87 26.97 35.82
N SER A 129 10.86 25.64 36.01
CA SER A 129 12.02 24.91 36.54
C SER A 129 13.05 24.52 35.49
N CYS A 130 12.64 24.20 34.26
CA CYS A 130 13.55 23.71 33.21
C CYS A 130 13.46 24.43 31.87
N GLY A 131 12.52 25.37 31.72
CA GLY A 131 12.34 26.19 30.52
C GLY A 131 11.79 25.46 29.30
N SER A 132 11.28 24.22 29.42
CA SER A 132 10.64 23.54 28.30
C SER A 132 9.22 24.05 28.06
N GLU A 133 8.78 24.07 26.81
CA GLU A 133 7.38 24.35 26.46
C GLU A 133 6.44 23.34 27.12
N VAL A 134 5.31 23.83 27.63
CA VAL A 134 4.26 23.06 28.30
C VAL A 134 2.91 23.42 27.70
N LYS A 135 1.97 22.47 27.70
CA LYS A 135 0.62 22.71 27.21
C LYS A 135 -0.29 23.22 28.31
N ALA A 136 -1.35 23.92 27.94
CA ALA A 136 -2.30 24.52 28.89
C ALA A 136 -2.98 23.50 29.80
N ASP A 137 -3.13 22.25 29.33
CA ASP A 137 -3.75 21.14 30.07
C ASP A 137 -2.71 20.28 30.85
N ASP A 138 -1.42 20.60 30.79
CA ASP A 138 -0.37 19.80 31.45
C ASP A 138 -0.37 20.09 32.96
N LEU A 139 -0.65 19.08 33.78
CA LEU A 139 -0.50 19.17 35.25
C LEU A 139 0.97 19.06 35.69
N PHE A 140 1.82 18.43 34.87
CA PHE A 140 3.24 18.20 35.13
C PHE A 140 4.07 18.41 33.87
N CYS A 141 5.28 18.93 34.02
CA CYS A 141 6.24 19.06 32.93
C CYS A 141 6.76 17.68 32.49
N ILE A 142 6.51 17.31 31.23
CA ILE A 142 6.94 16.02 30.63
C ILE A 142 8.46 15.86 30.62
N ARG A 143 9.22 16.97 30.69
CA ARG A 143 10.69 16.95 30.62
C ARG A 143 11.38 16.80 31.98
N CYS A 144 10.88 17.47 33.02
CA CYS A 144 11.54 17.51 34.34
C CYS A 144 10.67 17.02 35.50
N GLY A 145 9.38 16.75 35.26
CA GLY A 145 8.43 16.25 36.28
C GLY A 145 7.86 17.32 37.21
N ASN A 146 8.20 18.60 37.05
CA ASN A 146 7.68 19.69 37.90
C ASN A 146 6.16 19.84 37.76
N THR A 147 5.43 20.04 38.86
CA THR A 147 3.99 20.37 38.84
C THR A 147 3.76 21.77 38.26
N LEU A 148 2.71 21.94 37.47
CA LEU A 148 2.37 23.21 36.82
C LEU A 148 1.07 23.82 37.36
N SER A 149 0.24 23.02 38.04
CA SER A 149 -1.09 23.40 38.54
C SER A 149 -1.13 24.31 39.78
N ASP A 150 0.01 24.73 40.34
CA ASP A 150 0.08 25.44 41.62
C ASP A 150 0.59 26.90 41.52
N VAL A 151 0.62 27.51 40.33
CA VAL A 151 1.23 28.85 40.14
C VAL A 151 0.20 29.93 39.74
N GLU A 152 -0.97 29.95 40.38
CA GLU A 152 -1.90 31.10 40.36
C GLU A 152 -2.01 31.82 41.72
N GLY A 153 -1.09 31.57 42.66
CA GLY A 153 -1.18 32.20 43.99
C GLY A 153 0.14 32.35 44.72
N GLN A 154 0.96 33.34 44.32
CA GLN A 154 1.94 33.99 45.20
C GLN A 154 2.43 35.30 44.57
N ALA A 155 1.72 36.38 44.92
CA ALA A 155 2.28 37.72 45.07
C ALA A 155 2.38 38.02 46.57
#